data_AF-A0AA51CDU1-F1
#
_entry.id   AF-A0AA51CDU1-F1
#
_cell.length_a   1.000
_cell.length_b   1.000
_cell.length_c   1.000
_cell.angle_alpha   90.00
_cell.angle_beta   90.00
_cell.angle_gamma   90.00
#
_symmetry.space_group_name_H-M   'P 1'
#
loop_
_entity.id
_entity.type
_entity.pdbx_description
1 polymer ?
#
loop_
_entity_poly.entity_id
_entity_poly.type
_entity_poly.pdbx_seq_one_letter_code
_entity_poly.pdbx_strand_id
1 'polypeptide(L)'
;MITPNDIATKDFKKVAVGYSPEEVDTFLDDLYEDYEKLYSESMKGKGKVEEASAQTEQFSNLQKTLERTLSLAEAAAEETKAAAKAEGELMVKNAKLEAEEILQNARTKSYELEQEIIALQNRYELMRTRVKLLLYAEIELLDKNEILAEKDEERKATE
;
A
#
# COMPACT_ATOMS: atom_id res chain seq x y z
N MET A 1 34.17 -7.40 -56.44
CA MET A 1 34.78 -8.73 -56.20
C MET A 1 34.33 -9.62 -57.35
N ILE A 2 35.22 -10.42 -57.91
CA ILE A 2 34.90 -11.36 -59.00
C ILE A 2 34.02 -12.46 -58.42
N THR A 3 32.95 -12.82 -59.11
CA THR A 3 32.05 -13.92 -58.75
C THR A 3 32.44 -15.18 -59.54
N PRO A 4 32.00 -16.38 -59.11
CA PRO A 4 32.17 -17.59 -59.91
C PRO A 4 31.65 -17.39 -61.36
N ASN A 5 30.51 -16.71 -61.51
CA ASN A 5 29.95 -16.40 -62.83
C ASN A 5 30.84 -15.48 -63.69
N ASP A 6 31.60 -14.57 -63.06
CA ASP A 6 32.55 -13.71 -63.76
C ASP A 6 33.80 -14.48 -64.25
N ILE A 7 34.11 -15.64 -63.64
CA ILE A 7 35.16 -16.56 -64.10
C ILE A 7 34.63 -17.41 -65.26
N ALA A 8 33.44 -17.98 -65.12
CA ALA A 8 32.80 -18.83 -66.14
C ALA A 8 32.51 -18.11 -67.46
N THR A 9 32.30 -16.80 -67.43
CA THR A 9 31.96 -15.99 -68.63
C THR A 9 33.15 -15.19 -69.16
N LYS A 10 34.38 -15.48 -68.70
CA LYS A 10 35.55 -14.66 -69.00
C LYS A 10 36.15 -15.00 -70.36
N ASP A 11 35.98 -14.08 -71.31
CA ASP A 11 36.68 -14.15 -72.60
C ASP A 11 38.06 -13.47 -72.58
N PHE A 12 39.08 -14.19 -73.08
CA PHE A 12 40.43 -13.68 -73.28
C PHE A 12 40.71 -13.35 -74.76
N LYS A 13 41.44 -12.26 -75.01
CA LYS A 13 41.87 -11.89 -76.37
C LYS A 13 42.99 -12.83 -76.85
N LYS A 14 42.85 -13.38 -78.05
CA LYS A 14 43.89 -14.20 -78.70
C LYS A 14 45.03 -13.31 -79.21
N VAL A 15 46.27 -13.72 -78.96
CA VAL A 15 47.50 -13.02 -79.38
C VAL A 15 48.48 -14.01 -80.01
N ALA A 16 49.36 -13.53 -80.90
CA ALA A 16 50.24 -14.38 -81.72
C ALA A 16 51.26 -15.21 -80.91
N VAL A 17 51.61 -14.76 -79.71
CA VAL A 17 52.41 -15.51 -78.72
C VAL A 17 51.73 -15.34 -77.37
N GLY A 18 51.30 -16.42 -76.75
CA GLY A 18 50.55 -16.41 -75.49
C GLY A 18 50.39 -17.82 -74.92
N TYR A 19 49.68 -17.92 -73.79
CA TYR A 19 49.36 -19.20 -73.16
C TYR A 19 48.44 -20.06 -74.04
N SER A 20 48.52 -21.38 -73.88
CA SER A 20 47.64 -22.32 -74.58
C SER A 20 46.18 -22.11 -74.12
N PRO A 21 45.23 -21.86 -75.04
CA PRO A 21 43.82 -21.72 -74.69
C PRO A 21 43.26 -22.93 -73.93
N GLU A 22 43.62 -24.16 -74.34
CA GLU A 22 43.16 -25.39 -73.67
C GLU A 22 43.68 -25.53 -72.23
N GLU A 23 44.95 -25.17 -71.98
CA GLU A 23 45.51 -25.20 -70.61
C GLU A 23 44.88 -24.11 -69.73
N VAL A 24 44.61 -22.94 -70.30
CA VAL A 24 43.93 -21.84 -69.59
C VAL A 24 42.49 -22.22 -69.26
N ASP A 25 41.75 -22.79 -70.21
CA ASP A 25 40.36 -23.22 -69.98
C ASP A 25 40.30 -24.32 -68.90
N THR A 26 41.17 -25.33 -68.97
CA THR A 26 41.23 -26.39 -67.95
C THR A 26 41.54 -25.82 -66.55
N PHE A 27 42.49 -24.89 -66.46
CA PHE A 27 42.80 -24.22 -65.19
C PHE A 27 41.65 -23.35 -64.68
N LEU A 28 40.91 -22.69 -65.57
CA LEU A 28 39.76 -21.87 -65.20
C LEU A 28 38.56 -22.73 -64.76
N ASP A 29 38.37 -23.92 -65.31
CA ASP A 29 37.36 -24.88 -64.87
C ASP A 29 37.66 -25.36 -63.43
N ASP A 30 38.90 -25.80 -63.16
CA ASP A 30 39.33 -26.20 -61.81
C ASP A 30 39.20 -25.02 -60.82
N LEU A 31 39.61 -23.81 -61.24
CA LEU A 31 39.50 -22.60 -60.44
C LEU A 31 38.03 -22.23 -60.17
N TYR A 32 37.16 -22.41 -61.15
CA TYR A 32 35.74 -22.12 -61.03
C TYR A 32 35.10 -23.02 -59.96
N GLU A 33 35.35 -24.34 -60.00
CA GLU A 33 34.78 -25.28 -59.01
C GLU A 33 35.22 -24.94 -57.58
N ASP A 34 36.52 -24.74 -57.36
CA ASP A 34 37.06 -24.40 -56.05
C ASP A 34 36.56 -23.03 -55.56
N TYR A 35 36.49 -22.04 -56.46
CA TYR A 35 36.03 -20.71 -56.12
C TYR A 35 34.52 -20.65 -55.87
N GLU A 36 33.70 -21.41 -56.61
CA GLU A 36 32.26 -21.53 -56.36
C GLU A 36 32.01 -22.12 -54.97
N LYS A 37 32.73 -23.18 -54.61
CA LYS A 37 32.64 -23.79 -53.28
C LYS A 37 33.01 -22.81 -52.18
N LEU A 38 34.17 -22.15 -52.29
CA LEU A 38 34.62 -21.13 -51.33
C LEU A 38 33.66 -19.94 -51.23
N TYR A 39 33.13 -19.48 -52.36
CA TYR A 39 32.17 -18.38 -52.41
C TYR A 39 30.85 -18.75 -51.72
N SER A 40 30.32 -19.95 -51.99
CA SER A 40 29.12 -20.47 -51.34
C SER A 40 29.29 -20.65 -49.83
N GLU A 41 30.42 -21.20 -49.40
CA GLU A 41 30.75 -21.33 -47.96
C GLU A 41 30.90 -19.96 -47.29
N SER A 42 31.52 -18.99 -47.96
CA SER A 42 31.64 -17.61 -47.46
C SER A 42 30.27 -16.94 -47.29
N MET A 43 29.38 -17.10 -48.27
CA MET A 43 28.02 -16.54 -48.21
C MET A 43 27.19 -17.19 -47.11
N LYS A 44 27.26 -18.53 -46.95
CA LYS A 44 26.63 -19.24 -45.83
C LYS A 44 27.19 -18.79 -44.48
N GLY A 45 28.50 -18.60 -44.39
CA GLY A 45 29.16 -18.10 -43.18
C GLY A 45 28.68 -16.71 -42.80
N LYS A 46 28.64 -15.77 -43.76
CA LYS A 46 28.11 -14.42 -43.55
C LYS A 46 26.66 -14.43 -43.10
N GLY A 47 25.80 -15.23 -43.74
CA GLY A 47 24.39 -15.34 -43.35
C GLY A 47 24.22 -15.81 -41.90
N LYS A 48 25.00 -16.82 -41.47
CA LYS A 48 24.98 -17.28 -40.06
C LYS A 48 25.46 -16.21 -39.08
N VAL A 49 26.47 -15.42 -39.45
CA VAL A 49 26.97 -14.32 -38.61
C VAL A 49 25.91 -13.23 -38.48
N GLU A 50 25.24 -12.85 -39.57
CA GLU A 50 24.14 -11.88 -39.55
C GLU A 50 22.97 -12.36 -38.68
N GLU A 51 22.56 -13.62 -38.84
CA GLU A 51 21.49 -14.23 -38.04
C GLU A 51 21.83 -14.28 -36.54
N ALA A 52 23.04 -14.73 -36.20
CA ALA A 52 23.51 -14.77 -34.82
C ALA A 52 23.64 -13.37 -34.21
N SER A 53 24.09 -12.40 -35.01
CA SER A 53 24.18 -11.00 -34.57
C SER A 53 22.79 -10.42 -34.29
N ALA A 54 21.80 -10.69 -35.15
CA ALA A 54 20.43 -10.24 -34.95
C ALA A 54 19.79 -10.86 -33.70
N GLN A 55 20.01 -12.17 -33.46
CA GLN A 55 19.55 -12.82 -32.22
C GLN A 55 20.20 -12.22 -30.98
N THR A 56 21.51 -11.95 -31.04
CA THR A 56 22.24 -11.34 -29.91
C THR A 56 21.68 -9.96 -29.57
N GLU A 57 21.36 -9.15 -30.58
CA GLU A 57 20.75 -7.85 -30.38
C GLU A 57 19.34 -7.96 -29.77
N GLN A 58 18.52 -8.91 -30.24
CA GLN A 58 17.23 -9.21 -29.62
C GLN A 58 17.37 -9.60 -28.15
N PHE A 59 18.28 -10.51 -27.82
CA PHE A 59 18.51 -10.92 -26.43
C PHE A 59 19.00 -9.77 -25.56
N SER A 60 19.89 -8.90 -26.08
CA SER A 60 20.34 -7.72 -25.36
C SER A 60 19.18 -6.75 -25.06
N ASN A 61 18.29 -6.53 -26.02
CA ASN A 61 17.12 -5.67 -25.83
C ASN A 61 16.10 -6.28 -24.86
N LEU A 62 15.90 -7.61 -24.92
CA LEU A 62 15.05 -8.32 -23.97
C LEU A 62 15.63 -8.23 -22.55
N GLN A 63 16.93 -8.44 -22.38
CA GLN A 63 17.60 -8.33 -21.10
C GLN A 63 17.43 -6.93 -20.50
N LYS A 64 17.67 -5.87 -21.27
CA LYS A 64 17.46 -4.48 -20.81
C LYS A 64 16.03 -4.22 -20.38
N THR A 65 15.07 -4.78 -21.11
CA THR A 65 13.64 -4.65 -20.79
C THR A 65 13.31 -5.37 -19.49
N LEU A 66 13.84 -6.57 -19.30
CA LEU A 66 13.67 -7.35 -18.06
C LEU A 66 14.30 -6.65 -16.87
N GLU A 67 15.53 -6.15 -16.98
CA GLU A 67 16.21 -5.39 -15.93
C GLU A 67 15.41 -4.14 -15.52
N ARG A 68 14.91 -3.39 -16.50
CA ARG A 68 14.06 -2.22 -16.24
C ARG A 68 12.75 -2.62 -15.56
N THR A 69 12.13 -3.70 -16.00
CA THR A 69 10.87 -4.19 -15.44
C THR A 69 11.06 -4.67 -14.00
N LEU A 70 12.15 -5.39 -13.72
CA LEU A 70 12.50 -5.86 -12.39
C LEU A 70 12.75 -4.68 -11.45
N SER A 71 13.55 -3.70 -11.88
CA SER A 71 13.82 -2.50 -11.08
C SER A 71 12.54 -1.70 -10.79
N LEU A 72 11.63 -1.60 -11.76
CA LEU A 72 10.33 -0.94 -11.56
C LEU A 72 9.44 -1.72 -10.59
N ALA A 73 9.44 -3.05 -10.67
CA ALA A 73 8.70 -3.90 -9.74
C ALA A 73 9.25 -3.79 -8.31
N GLU A 74 10.58 -3.76 -8.13
CA GLU A 74 11.22 -3.53 -6.84
C GLU A 74 10.87 -2.17 -6.25
N ALA A 75 10.94 -1.11 -7.06
CA ALA A 75 10.58 0.24 -6.63
C ALA A 75 9.11 0.32 -6.20
N ALA A 76 8.19 -0.26 -6.98
CA ALA A 76 6.77 -0.28 -6.66
C ALA A 76 6.49 -1.11 -5.39
N ALA A 77 7.19 -2.23 -5.18
CA ALA A 77 7.06 -3.03 -3.98
C ALA A 77 7.52 -2.27 -2.72
N GLU A 78 8.66 -1.57 -2.80
CA GLU A 78 9.17 -0.80 -1.67
C GLU A 78 8.30 0.43 -1.38
N GLU A 79 7.79 1.11 -2.40
CA GLU A 79 6.83 2.21 -2.24
C GLU A 79 5.53 1.72 -1.57
N THR A 80 4.98 0.60 -2.03
CA THR A 80 3.78 -0.01 -1.45
C THR A 80 3.99 -0.37 0.01
N LYS A 81 5.14 -0.96 0.33
CA LYS A 81 5.51 -1.33 1.71
C LYS A 81 5.69 -0.10 2.60
N ALA A 82 6.32 0.95 2.11
CA ALA A 82 6.50 2.21 2.83
C ALA A 82 5.16 2.88 3.11
N ALA A 83 4.27 2.93 2.12
CA ALA A 83 2.92 3.47 2.25
C ALA A 83 2.10 2.69 3.29
N ALA A 84 2.07 1.36 3.20
CA ALA A 84 1.36 0.50 4.15
C ALA A 84 1.88 0.66 5.59
N LYS A 85 3.19 0.83 5.77
CA LYS A 85 3.80 1.08 7.08
C LYS A 85 3.36 2.44 7.64
N ALA A 86 3.41 3.50 6.84
CA ALA A 86 3.01 4.83 7.24
C ALA A 86 1.51 4.89 7.60
N GLU A 87 0.66 4.25 6.80
CA GLU A 87 -0.77 4.13 7.07
C GLU A 87 -1.04 3.34 8.35
N GLY A 88 -0.33 2.23 8.57
CA GLY A 88 -0.43 1.46 9.80
C GLY A 88 -0.03 2.26 11.05
N GLU A 89 1.05 3.03 10.98
CA GLU A 89 1.48 3.92 12.07
C GLU A 89 0.43 5.01 12.36
N LEU A 90 -0.16 5.59 11.32
CA LEU A 90 -1.21 6.60 11.43
C LEU A 90 -2.49 6.01 12.02
N MET A 91 -2.88 4.81 11.62
CA MET A 91 -4.04 4.09 12.17
C MET A 91 -3.86 3.84 13.67
N VAL A 92 -2.69 3.34 14.10
CA VAL A 92 -2.39 3.12 15.52
C VAL A 92 -2.40 4.44 16.29
N LYS A 93 -1.86 5.52 15.72
CA LYS A 93 -1.87 6.84 16.36
C LYS A 93 -3.30 7.36 16.54
N ASN A 94 -4.15 7.25 15.52
CA ASN A 94 -5.54 7.70 15.59
C ASN A 94 -6.33 6.87 16.61
N ALA A 95 -6.16 5.56 16.62
CA ALA A 95 -6.82 4.69 17.60
C ALA A 95 -6.42 5.03 19.04
N LYS A 96 -5.15 5.42 19.28
CA LYS A 96 -4.70 5.89 20.60
C LYS A 96 -5.35 7.21 21.00
N LEU A 97 -5.42 8.17 20.08
CA LEU A 97 -6.07 9.47 20.33
C LEU A 97 -7.56 9.31 20.64
N GLU A 98 -8.26 8.49 19.86
CA GLU A 98 -9.67 8.20 20.08
C GLU A 98 -9.91 7.49 21.42
N ALA A 99 -9.04 6.53 21.78
CA ALA A 99 -9.10 5.88 23.09
C ALA A 99 -8.86 6.86 24.25
N GLU A 100 -7.91 7.78 24.11
CA GLU A 100 -7.65 8.84 25.10
C GLU A 100 -8.86 9.79 25.24
N GLU A 101 -9.48 10.18 24.13
CA GLU A 101 -10.69 11.00 24.12
C GLU A 101 -11.86 10.30 24.81
N ILE A 102 -12.10 9.01 24.50
CA ILE A 102 -13.13 8.21 25.15
C ILE A 102 -12.89 8.13 26.65
N LEU A 103 -11.64 7.89 27.08
CA LEU A 103 -11.29 7.84 28.50
C LEU A 103 -11.47 9.18 29.20
N GLN A 104 -11.11 10.29 28.54
CA GLN A 104 -11.32 11.63 29.08
C GLN A 104 -12.82 11.93 29.23
N ASN A 105 -13.62 11.64 28.22
CA ASN A 105 -15.07 11.83 28.26
C ASN A 105 -15.72 10.98 29.36
N ALA A 106 -15.30 9.73 29.52
CA ALA A 106 -15.78 8.85 30.59
C ALA A 106 -15.41 9.40 31.98
N ARG A 107 -14.18 9.91 32.17
CA ARG A 107 -13.75 10.52 33.43
C ARG A 107 -14.55 11.78 33.76
N THR A 108 -14.73 12.67 32.79
CA THR A 108 -15.57 13.87 32.96
C THR A 108 -16.98 13.47 33.35
N LYS A 109 -17.56 12.47 32.67
CA LYS A 109 -18.92 12.04 32.98
C LYS A 109 -19.04 11.39 34.36
N SER A 110 -18.05 10.59 34.77
CA SER A 110 -17.99 10.02 36.12
C SER A 110 -17.96 11.12 37.18
N TYR A 111 -17.13 12.14 36.97
CA TYR A 111 -17.04 13.28 37.88
C TYR A 111 -18.36 14.06 37.96
N GLU A 112 -19.02 14.34 36.84
CA GLU A 112 -20.34 14.97 36.82
C GLU A 112 -21.38 14.17 37.61
N LEU A 113 -21.41 12.85 37.41
CA LEU A 113 -22.34 11.96 38.12
C LEU A 113 -22.05 11.94 39.63
N GLU A 114 -20.79 11.93 40.04
CA GLU A 114 -20.42 12.04 41.45
C GLU A 114 -20.91 13.36 42.07
N GLN A 115 -20.74 14.48 41.37
CA GLN A 115 -21.26 15.78 41.83
C GLN A 115 -22.79 15.77 41.93
N GLU A 116 -23.47 15.17 40.96
CA GLU A 116 -24.93 15.05 40.96
C GLU A 116 -25.44 14.18 42.13
N ILE A 117 -24.76 13.06 42.41
CA ILE A 117 -25.05 12.20 43.57
C ILE A 117 -24.90 12.98 44.88
N ILE A 118 -23.81 13.72 45.05
CA ILE A 118 -23.57 14.53 46.26
C ILE A 118 -24.67 15.60 46.39
N ALA A 119 -25.02 16.28 45.31
CA ALA A 119 -26.09 17.29 45.32
C ALA A 119 -27.45 16.67 45.69
N LEU A 120 -27.76 15.48 45.17
CA LEU A 120 -28.99 14.76 45.47
C LEU A 120 -29.06 14.30 46.93
N GLN A 121 -27.95 13.80 47.48
CA GLN A 121 -27.83 13.43 48.89
C GLN A 121 -28.06 14.62 49.81
N ASN A 122 -27.45 15.77 49.51
CA ASN A 122 -27.65 17.01 50.27
C ASN A 122 -29.11 17.47 50.22
N ARG A 123 -29.75 17.39 49.04
CA ARG A 123 -31.17 17.73 48.87
C ARG A 123 -32.08 16.79 49.66
N TYR A 124 -31.77 15.49 49.67
CA TYR A 124 -32.49 14.49 50.45
C TYR A 124 -32.39 14.78 51.96
N GLU A 125 -31.18 15.02 52.47
CA GLU A 125 -30.95 15.33 53.89
C GLU A 125 -31.66 16.61 54.33
N LEU A 126 -31.62 17.66 53.49
CA LEU A 126 -32.36 18.90 53.75
C LEU A 126 -33.86 18.67 53.82
N MET A 127 -34.42 17.91 52.86
CA MET A 127 -35.85 17.61 52.83
C MET A 127 -36.25 16.77 54.04
N ARG A 128 -35.47 15.75 54.38
CA ARG A 128 -35.70 14.90 55.56
C ARG A 128 -35.74 15.74 56.83
N THR A 129 -34.81 16.69 56.98
CA THR A 129 -34.77 17.60 58.13
C THR A 129 -36.01 18.50 58.18
N ARG A 130 -36.41 19.07 57.05
CA ARG A 130 -37.63 19.91 56.96
C ARG A 130 -38.89 19.14 57.35
N VAL A 131 -39.04 17.91 56.85
CA VAL A 131 -40.19 17.05 57.19
C VAL A 131 -40.20 16.74 58.69
N LYS A 132 -39.04 16.38 59.28
CA LYS A 132 -38.95 16.15 60.72
C LYS A 132 -39.35 17.39 61.53
N LEU A 133 -38.84 18.56 61.16
CA LEU A 133 -39.18 19.82 61.85
C LEU A 133 -40.68 20.14 61.76
N LEU A 134 -41.30 19.94 60.60
CA LEU A 134 -42.73 20.15 60.42
C LEU A 134 -43.55 19.18 61.30
N LEU A 135 -43.17 17.90 61.34
CA LEU A 135 -43.83 16.93 62.21
C LEU A 135 -43.67 17.27 63.70
N TYR A 136 -42.48 17.69 64.14
CA TYR A 136 -42.28 18.12 65.52
C TYR A 136 -43.13 19.34 65.89
N ALA A 137 -43.22 20.34 64.99
CA ALA A 137 -44.05 21.51 65.20
C ALA A 137 -45.55 21.15 65.31
N GLU A 138 -46.04 20.24 64.47
CA GLU A 138 -47.44 19.77 64.53
C GLU A 138 -47.72 18.96 65.80
N ILE A 139 -46.79 18.10 66.23
CA ILE A 139 -46.92 17.37 67.51
C ILE A 139 -46.99 18.36 68.68
N GLU A 140 -46.10 19.34 68.73
CA GLU A 140 -46.09 20.35 69.80
C GLU A 140 -47.40 21.18 69.84
N LEU A 141 -47.99 21.48 68.67
CA LEU A 141 -49.28 22.14 68.59
C LEU A 141 -50.42 21.26 69.12
N LEU A 142 -50.42 19.97 68.81
CA LEU A 142 -51.41 19.01 69.32
C LEU A 142 -51.30 18.85 70.83
N ASP A 143 -50.09 18.63 71.36
CA ASP A 143 -49.84 18.51 72.80
C ASP A 143 -50.32 19.76 73.55
N LYS A 144 -50.06 20.95 73.01
CA LYS A 144 -50.53 22.22 73.60
C LYS A 144 -52.06 22.33 73.58
N ASN A 145 -52.72 21.90 72.50
CA ASN A 145 -54.17 21.92 72.40
C ASN A 145 -54.82 20.93 73.37
N GLU A 146 -54.24 19.74 73.57
CA GLU A 146 -54.70 18.77 74.58
C GLU A 146 -54.62 19.36 75.99
N ILE A 147 -53.49 19.99 76.36
CA ILE A 147 -53.33 20.66 77.67
C ILE A 147 -54.37 21.78 77.87
N LEU A 148 -54.71 22.51 76.80
CA LEU A 148 -55.74 23.56 76.87
C LEU A 148 -57.13 22.95 77.06
N ALA A 149 -57.44 21.85 76.37
CA ALA A 149 -58.71 21.15 76.51
C ALA A 149 -58.91 20.60 77.93
N GLU A 150 -57.88 19.96 78.51
CA GLU A 150 -57.92 19.45 79.90
C GLU A 150 -58.18 20.58 80.92
N LYS A 151 -57.49 21.73 80.77
CA LYS A 151 -57.69 22.89 81.66
C LYS A 151 -59.08 23.50 81.56
N ASP A 152 -59.67 23.51 80.37
CA ASP A 152 -61.02 24.01 80.16
C ASP A 152 -62.07 23.05 80.75
N GLU A 153 -61.82 21.74 80.74
CA GLU A 153 -62.66 20.75 81.44
C GLU A 153 -62.57 20.88 82.96
N GLU A 154 -61.36 21.05 83.52
CA GLU A 154 -61.16 21.29 84.96
C GLU A 154 -61.87 22.56 85.47
N ARG A 155 -61.83 23.65 84.68
CA ARG A 155 -62.55 24.89 85.00
C ARG A 155 -64.06 24.70 85.02
N LYS A 156 -64.62 23.99 84.04
CA LYS A 156 -66.06 23.68 83.99
C LYS A 156 -66.49 22.72 85.10
N ALA A 157 -65.60 21.89 85.62
CA ALA A 157 -65.89 21.00 86.75
C ALA A 157 -65.84 21.69 88.12
N THR A 158 -65.28 22.91 88.19
CA THR A 158 -65.12 23.68 89.43
C THR A 158 -66.07 24.87 89.58
N GLU A 159 -66.88 25.16 88.55
CA GLU A 159 -68.05 26.07 88.58
C GLU A 159 -69.37 25.31 88.78
#